data_AF-A0A1K1SYR1-F1
#
_entry.id   AF-A0A1K1SYR1-F1
#
_cell.length_a   1.000
_cell.length_b   1.000
_cell.length_c   1.000
_cell.angle_alpha   90.00
_cell.angle_beta   90.00
_cell.angle_gamma   90.00
#
_symmetry.space_group_name_H-M   'P 1'
#
loop_
_entity.id
_entity.type
_entity.pdbx_description
1 polymer ?
#
loop_
_entity_poly.entity_id
_entity_poly.type
_entity_poly.pdbx_seq_one_letter_code
_entity_poly.pdbx_strand_id
1 'polypeptide(L)'
;MSFLTKFSSTKKTVSDQQKGGKEKMVRQKAAIYLQYVAWFFSIILILGIISSLLFTTTTSAFSTALMWILGVCLSGIAIGFLFGIPKILQANKSKEAEGNVENRETNGEYQLQVNTNLTEISDWLTKIIVGLGLVNLSKLPPYIYSVATLLADGVCFKEMGTALAFAYGLLICFSVSGFLFGYLVTRLFLTNAFSKADQEAIKKVIEEAVGGQVAIVSEGVASAKAQLANIENNQSILSQTLFPEDEQADGNNQQQAETTSSPTTNPETFGLKKEEALSRLLKMADDYLTISDPDWAERVNQKDKSANRMGEYALKHSIQKDDIANIIRTNGNEGLIIALATMIAMRPENRDLNILLDLGKLVSRLHVRYRVLVALGTLASKKLIPLDSKNHILTFIQKYKAGADTSLMEMINNTTSLVQSSL
;
A
#
# COMPACT_ATOMS: atom_id res chain seq x y z
N MET A 1 -30.08 28.21 19.17
CA MET A 1 -28.97 27.49 18.49
C MET A 1 -28.01 26.71 19.41
N SER A 2 -28.23 26.60 20.73
CA SER A 2 -27.27 25.94 21.67
C SER A 2 -27.52 24.43 21.89
N PHE A 3 -28.67 23.89 21.48
CA PHE A 3 -29.04 22.50 21.76
C PHE A 3 -28.52 21.47 20.74
N LEU A 4 -28.28 21.88 19.48
CA LEU A 4 -27.86 20.97 18.40
C LEU A 4 -26.35 20.65 18.44
N THR A 5 -25.53 21.57 18.96
CA THR A 5 -24.09 21.34 19.19
C THR A 5 -23.82 20.38 20.36
N LYS A 6 -24.68 20.40 21.39
CA LYS A 6 -24.55 19.49 22.54
C LYS A 6 -24.92 18.04 22.19
N PHE A 7 -25.86 17.83 21.27
CA PHE A 7 -26.24 16.48 20.82
C PHE A 7 -25.20 15.83 19.87
N SER A 8 -24.50 16.60 19.04
CA SER A 8 -23.46 16.02 18.16
C SER A 8 -22.20 15.61 18.93
N SER A 9 -21.80 16.38 19.95
CA SER A 9 -20.67 16.08 20.82
C SER A 9 -20.89 14.82 21.67
N THR A 10 -22.11 14.63 22.19
CA THR A 10 -22.48 13.44 22.99
C THR A 10 -22.60 12.17 22.14
N LYS A 11 -23.08 12.25 20.88
CA LYS A 11 -23.09 11.10 19.97
C LYS A 11 -21.67 10.67 19.55
N LYS A 12 -20.77 11.64 19.32
CA LYS A 12 -19.38 11.39 18.94
C LYS A 12 -18.60 10.73 20.09
N THR A 13 -18.77 11.21 21.32
CA THR A 13 -18.14 10.63 22.52
C THR A 13 -18.64 9.22 22.86
N VAL A 14 -19.94 8.94 22.70
CA VAL A 14 -20.50 7.59 22.90
C VAL A 14 -20.02 6.62 21.82
N SER A 15 -19.98 7.06 20.55
CA SER A 15 -19.41 6.30 19.42
C SER A 15 -17.94 5.93 19.65
N ASP A 16 -17.11 6.90 20.05
CA ASP A 16 -15.67 6.68 20.28
C ASP A 16 -15.39 5.79 21.51
N GLN A 17 -16.19 5.90 22.56
CA GLN A 17 -16.14 5.02 23.73
C GLN A 17 -16.51 3.57 23.37
N GLN A 18 -17.54 3.38 22.54
CA GLN A 18 -18.02 2.05 22.14
C GLN A 18 -17.07 1.38 21.12
N LYS A 19 -16.41 2.17 20.26
CA LYS A 19 -15.38 1.70 19.32
C LYS A 19 -14.08 1.34 20.05
N GLY A 20 -13.64 2.16 21.00
CA GLY A 20 -12.49 1.87 21.86
C GLY A 20 -12.68 0.62 22.75
N GLY A 21 -13.90 0.37 23.23
CA GLY A 21 -14.23 -0.85 23.98
C GLY A 21 -14.15 -2.13 23.13
N LYS A 22 -14.66 -2.09 21.88
CA LYS A 22 -14.58 -3.22 20.94
C LYS A 22 -13.14 -3.51 20.50
N GLU A 23 -12.34 -2.47 20.21
CA GLU A 23 -10.93 -2.64 19.85
C GLU A 23 -10.10 -3.20 21.01
N LYS A 24 -10.34 -2.75 22.24
CA LYS A 24 -9.69 -3.32 23.45
C LYS A 24 -10.07 -4.79 23.65
N MET A 25 -11.32 -5.16 23.44
CA MET A 25 -11.79 -6.55 23.56
C MET A 25 -11.16 -7.47 22.50
N VAL A 26 -11.00 -7.03 21.26
CA VAL A 26 -10.34 -7.81 20.20
C VAL A 26 -8.85 -7.99 20.48
N ARG A 27 -8.16 -6.93 20.94
CA ARG A 27 -6.74 -6.99 21.34
C ARG A 27 -6.51 -7.95 22.50
N GLN A 28 -7.41 -7.93 23.49
CA GLN A 28 -7.36 -8.82 24.63
C GLN A 28 -7.53 -10.28 24.19
N LYS A 29 -8.46 -10.58 23.28
CA LYS A 29 -8.63 -11.93 22.74
C LYS A 29 -7.39 -12.42 21.99
N ALA A 30 -6.80 -11.59 21.11
CA ALA A 30 -5.60 -11.97 20.37
C ALA A 30 -4.38 -12.23 21.28
N ALA A 31 -4.18 -11.40 22.31
CA ALA A 31 -3.13 -11.62 23.30
C ALA A 31 -3.33 -12.92 24.09
N ILE A 32 -4.59 -13.22 24.46
CA ILE A 32 -4.96 -14.48 25.12
C ILE A 32 -4.63 -15.69 24.24
N TYR A 33 -4.99 -15.67 22.95
CA TYR A 33 -4.64 -16.76 22.03
C TYR A 33 -3.13 -16.94 21.87
N LEU A 34 -2.37 -15.84 21.76
CA LEU A 34 -0.91 -15.90 21.69
C LEU A 34 -0.31 -16.52 22.95
N GLN A 35 -0.84 -16.18 24.12
CA GLN A 35 -0.42 -16.77 25.39
C GLN A 35 -0.69 -18.28 25.44
N TYR A 36 -1.87 -18.74 24.99
CA TYR A 36 -2.17 -20.17 24.91
C TYR A 36 -1.24 -20.92 23.95
N VAL A 37 -0.93 -20.33 22.80
CA VAL A 37 0.05 -20.89 21.85
C VAL A 37 1.42 -20.99 22.51
N ALA A 38 1.90 -19.92 23.14
CA ALA A 38 3.19 -19.92 23.82
C ALA A 38 3.25 -20.97 24.95
N TRP A 39 2.18 -21.12 25.74
CA TRP A 39 2.08 -22.14 26.78
C TRP A 39 2.12 -23.55 26.20
N PHE A 40 1.33 -23.84 25.17
CA PHE A 40 1.30 -25.15 24.51
C PHE A 40 2.70 -25.59 24.03
N PHE A 41 3.42 -24.70 23.34
CA PHE A 41 4.77 -25.02 22.86
C PHE A 41 5.83 -25.04 23.97
N SER A 42 5.64 -24.23 25.02
CA SER A 42 6.52 -24.28 26.20
C SER A 42 6.39 -25.61 26.93
N ILE A 43 5.19 -26.19 27.02
CA ILE A 43 4.97 -27.52 27.61
C ILE A 43 5.71 -28.59 26.79
N ILE A 44 5.62 -28.54 25.45
CA ILE A 44 6.34 -29.48 24.57
C ILE A 44 7.87 -29.36 24.77
N LEU A 45 8.38 -28.13 24.87
CA LEU A 45 9.81 -27.88 25.13
C LEU A 45 10.24 -28.46 26.48
N ILE A 46 9.47 -28.21 27.55
CA ILE A 46 9.74 -28.73 28.88
C ILE A 46 9.72 -30.26 28.87
N LEU A 47 8.74 -30.89 28.21
CA LEU A 47 8.67 -32.35 28.07
C LEU A 47 9.90 -32.92 27.35
N GLY A 48 10.42 -32.26 26.31
CA GLY A 48 11.65 -32.71 25.66
C GLY A 48 12.91 -32.53 26.51
N ILE A 49 12.98 -31.46 27.30
CA ILE A 49 14.09 -31.25 28.25
C ILE A 49 14.04 -32.33 29.34
N ILE A 50 12.86 -32.61 29.91
CA ILE A 50 12.66 -33.68 30.90
C ILE A 50 13.00 -35.04 30.27
N SER A 51 12.51 -35.32 29.07
CA SER A 51 12.81 -36.57 28.36
C SER A 51 14.31 -36.72 28.11
N SER A 52 15.01 -35.63 27.76
CA SER A 52 16.47 -35.65 27.60
C SER A 52 17.16 -35.92 28.93
N LEU A 53 16.74 -35.27 30.01
CA LEU A 53 17.30 -35.46 31.35
C LEU A 53 17.15 -36.91 31.84
N LEU A 54 16.00 -37.53 31.57
CA LEU A 54 15.74 -38.93 31.94
C LEU A 54 16.48 -39.93 31.05
N PHE A 55 16.71 -39.59 29.78
CA PHE A 55 17.34 -40.47 28.81
C PHE A 55 18.87 -40.43 28.86
N THR A 56 19.45 -39.25 29.09
CA THR A 56 20.91 -39.07 29.12
C THR A 56 21.50 -39.41 30.48
N THR A 57 22.60 -40.17 30.48
CA THR A 57 23.29 -40.58 31.72
C THR A 57 24.46 -39.67 32.09
N THR A 58 24.98 -38.88 31.14
CA THR A 58 26.10 -37.97 31.35
C THR A 58 25.69 -36.52 31.08
N THR A 59 26.36 -35.58 31.76
CA THR A 59 26.11 -34.14 31.57
C THR A 59 26.42 -33.68 30.15
N SER A 60 27.47 -34.23 29.52
CA SER A 60 27.83 -33.91 28.14
C SER A 60 26.77 -34.38 27.12
N ALA A 61 26.19 -35.57 27.33
CA ALA A 61 25.09 -36.07 26.52
C ALA A 61 23.84 -35.20 26.67
N PHE A 62 23.52 -34.80 27.90
CA PHE A 62 22.40 -33.90 28.18
C PHE A 62 22.58 -32.55 27.47
N SER A 63 23.76 -31.94 27.58
CA SER A 63 24.09 -30.69 26.87
C SER A 63 24.01 -30.84 25.36
N THR A 64 24.42 -31.98 24.81
CA THR A 64 24.30 -32.29 23.39
C THR A 64 22.84 -32.34 22.98
N ALA A 65 22.01 -33.15 23.65
CA ALA A 65 20.57 -33.22 23.38
C ALA A 65 19.89 -31.86 23.46
N LEU A 66 20.24 -31.03 24.45
CA LEU A 66 19.70 -29.70 24.62
C LEU A 66 20.07 -28.75 23.48
N MET A 67 21.34 -28.74 23.04
CA MET A 67 21.78 -27.96 21.88
C MET A 67 21.05 -28.37 20.61
N TRP A 68 20.80 -29.66 20.41
CA TRP A 68 20.03 -30.16 19.28
C TRP A 68 18.55 -29.76 19.35
N ILE A 69 17.92 -29.85 20.52
CA ILE A 69 16.55 -29.36 20.73
C ILE A 69 16.45 -27.89 20.34
N LEU A 70 17.36 -27.04 20.83
CA LEU A 70 17.36 -25.62 20.54
C LEU A 70 17.65 -25.33 19.07
N GLY A 71 18.68 -25.96 18.49
CA GLY A 71 19.08 -25.73 17.10
C GLY A 71 17.98 -26.14 16.12
N VAL A 72 17.40 -27.32 16.31
CA VAL A 72 16.32 -27.83 15.45
C VAL A 72 15.06 -27.00 15.63
N CYS A 73 14.70 -26.64 16.86
CA CYS A 73 13.56 -25.78 17.14
C CYS A 73 13.73 -24.40 16.49
N LEU A 74 14.87 -23.74 16.67
CA LEU A 74 15.17 -22.44 16.07
C LEU A 74 15.17 -22.49 14.53
N SER A 75 15.74 -23.55 13.95
CA SER A 75 15.67 -23.75 12.50
C SER A 75 14.23 -23.90 12.01
N GLY A 76 13.41 -24.66 12.75
CA GLY A 76 11.98 -24.78 12.52
C GLY A 76 11.30 -23.42 12.60
N ILE A 77 11.55 -22.64 13.65
CA ILE A 77 10.97 -21.30 13.85
C ILE A 77 11.32 -20.37 12.69
N ALA A 78 12.56 -20.37 12.23
CA ALA A 78 12.99 -19.53 11.10
C ALA A 78 12.26 -19.90 9.80
N ILE A 79 12.11 -21.20 9.52
CA ILE A 79 11.35 -21.67 8.36
C ILE A 79 9.85 -21.34 8.54
N GLY A 80 9.30 -21.62 9.71
CA GLY A 80 7.90 -21.33 10.05
C GLY A 80 7.56 -19.85 9.92
N PHE A 81 8.46 -18.97 10.37
CA PHE A 81 8.37 -17.53 10.19
C PHE A 81 8.24 -17.17 8.71
N LEU A 82 9.12 -17.71 7.86
CA LEU A 82 9.09 -17.46 6.43
C LEU A 82 7.73 -17.83 5.81
N PHE A 83 7.24 -19.04 6.10
CA PHE A 83 5.93 -19.51 5.62
C PHE A 83 4.74 -18.78 6.26
N GLY A 84 4.93 -18.20 7.45
CA GLY A 84 3.91 -17.47 8.19
C GLY A 84 3.72 -16.03 7.75
N ILE A 85 4.65 -15.47 6.96
CA ILE A 85 4.52 -14.11 6.41
C ILE A 85 3.27 -14.06 5.52
N PRO A 86 2.32 -13.14 5.79
CA PRO A 86 1.13 -13.00 4.98
C PRO A 86 1.51 -12.55 3.57
N LYS A 87 1.31 -13.44 2.60
CA LYS A 87 1.42 -13.10 1.18
C LYS A 87 0.21 -12.25 0.84
N ILE A 88 0.42 -11.01 0.42
CA ILE A 88 -0.64 -10.13 -0.07
C ILE A 88 -1.32 -10.82 -1.26
N LEU A 89 -2.42 -11.51 -1.00
CA LEU A 89 -3.35 -11.91 -2.04
C LEU A 89 -4.04 -10.63 -2.49
N GLN A 90 -3.74 -10.20 -3.71
CA GLN A 90 -4.53 -9.21 -4.45
C GLN A 90 -5.95 -9.76 -4.71
N ALA A 91 -6.74 -9.94 -3.65
CA ALA A 91 -8.19 -9.94 -3.71
C ALA A 91 -8.57 -8.45 -3.59
N ASN A 92 -8.99 -7.74 -4.64
CA ASN A 92 -9.96 -8.11 -5.65
C ASN A 92 -9.43 -7.96 -7.08
N LYS A 93 -9.06 -9.09 -7.69
CA LYS A 93 -9.27 -9.26 -9.12
C LYS A 93 -10.77 -9.48 -9.33
N SER A 94 -11.42 -8.42 -9.78
CA SER A 94 -12.79 -8.39 -10.29
C SER A 94 -13.08 -9.64 -11.14
N LYS A 95 -13.98 -10.48 -10.65
CA LYS A 95 -14.93 -11.21 -11.49
C LYS A 95 -16.24 -10.40 -11.33
N GLU A 96 -16.60 -9.52 -12.27
CA GLU A 96 -17.51 -9.80 -13.40
C GLU A 96 -18.73 -10.64 -12.97
N ALA A 97 -20.00 -10.25 -13.12
CA ALA A 97 -20.64 -9.12 -13.79
C ALA A 97 -22.11 -8.97 -13.29
N GLU A 98 -22.74 -7.85 -13.69
CA GLU A 98 -24.19 -7.58 -13.79
C GLU A 98 -25.02 -7.23 -12.55
N GLY A 99 -25.60 -6.01 -12.59
CA GLY A 99 -26.84 -5.67 -11.89
C GLY A 99 -26.74 -4.52 -10.87
N ASN A 100 -27.19 -3.34 -11.30
CA ASN A 100 -27.60 -2.17 -10.51
C ASN A 100 -26.50 -1.30 -9.87
N VAL A 101 -26.31 -0.15 -10.51
CA VAL A 101 -25.64 1.04 -9.98
C VAL A 101 -26.66 1.80 -9.14
N GLU A 102 -26.55 1.72 -7.81
CA GLU A 102 -26.92 2.80 -6.92
C GLU A 102 -26.27 2.62 -5.54
N ASN A 103 -25.61 3.68 -5.06
CA ASN A 103 -25.04 3.87 -3.73
C ASN A 103 -24.12 2.76 -3.18
N ARG A 104 -22.86 2.80 -3.62
CA ARG A 104 -21.75 2.45 -2.73
C ARG A 104 -20.79 3.63 -2.63
N GLU A 105 -20.88 4.33 -1.51
CA GLU A 105 -19.82 5.16 -0.97
C GLU A 105 -18.55 4.31 -0.89
N THR A 106 -17.62 4.56 -1.82
CA THR A 106 -16.33 3.88 -1.89
C THR A 106 -15.46 4.39 -0.75
N ASN A 107 -15.50 3.67 0.38
CA ASN A 107 -14.38 3.62 1.30
C ASN A 107 -13.12 3.31 0.47
N GLY A 108 -12.19 4.26 0.41
CA GLY A 108 -10.92 4.10 -0.25
C GLY A 108 -10.18 2.91 0.35
N GLU A 109 -10.09 1.83 -0.40
CA GLU A 109 -9.10 0.77 -0.21
C GLU A 109 -7.70 1.38 -0.42
N TYR A 110 -7.22 2.08 0.61
CA TYR A 110 -5.81 2.31 0.82
C TYR A 110 -5.19 0.95 1.19
N GLN A 111 -4.93 0.11 0.19
CA GLN A 111 -3.98 -1.00 0.31
C GLN A 111 -2.57 -0.40 0.30
N LEU A 112 -2.20 0.23 1.43
CA LEU A 112 -0.87 0.77 1.65
C LEU A 112 0.11 -0.40 1.70
N GLN A 113 1.06 -0.40 0.76
CA GLN A 113 2.17 -1.34 0.69
C GLN A 113 2.98 -1.33 1.99
N VAL A 114 2.64 -2.24 2.89
CA VAL A 114 3.58 -2.77 3.87
C VAL A 114 4.82 -3.25 3.10
N ASN A 115 6.01 -2.84 3.53
CA ASN A 115 7.31 -3.12 2.92
C ASN A 115 7.35 -4.46 2.17
N THR A 116 7.12 -4.41 0.84
CA THR A 116 6.91 -5.63 0.03
C THR A 116 8.20 -6.42 -0.10
N ASN A 117 9.35 -5.81 0.17
CA ASN A 117 10.65 -6.44 0.04
C ASN A 117 10.76 -7.71 0.90
N LEU A 118 10.32 -7.69 2.16
CA LEU A 118 10.33 -8.90 3.01
C LEU A 118 9.31 -9.95 2.57
N THR A 119 8.18 -9.54 2.01
CA THR A 119 7.13 -10.45 1.52
C THR A 119 7.55 -11.11 0.21
N GLU A 120 8.14 -10.35 -0.71
CA GLU A 120 8.74 -10.82 -1.95
C GLU A 120 9.94 -11.71 -1.65
N ILE A 121 10.80 -11.29 -0.70
CA ILE A 121 11.92 -12.09 -0.19
C ILE A 121 11.44 -13.33 0.59
N SER A 122 10.22 -13.35 1.10
CA SER A 122 9.68 -14.59 1.64
C SER A 122 9.14 -15.49 0.52
N ASP A 123 8.49 -14.92 -0.48
CA ASP A 123 7.85 -15.68 -1.54
C ASP A 123 8.85 -16.39 -2.47
N TRP A 124 9.91 -15.73 -2.94
CA TRP A 124 10.98 -16.38 -3.71
C TRP A 124 11.67 -17.50 -2.89
N LEU A 125 11.97 -17.27 -1.60
CA LEU A 125 12.69 -18.20 -0.75
C LEU A 125 11.83 -19.41 -0.40
N THR A 126 10.54 -19.20 -0.08
CA THR A 126 9.60 -20.33 0.12
C THR A 126 9.43 -21.15 -1.15
N LYS A 127 9.35 -20.52 -2.33
CA LYS A 127 9.31 -21.24 -3.62
C LYS A 127 10.57 -22.06 -3.88
N ILE A 128 11.76 -21.51 -3.58
CA ILE A 128 13.03 -22.24 -3.70
C ILE A 128 13.07 -23.41 -2.72
N ILE A 129 12.73 -23.20 -1.44
CA ILE A 129 12.74 -24.25 -0.42
C ILE A 129 11.78 -25.38 -0.82
N VAL A 130 10.55 -25.06 -1.20
CA VAL A 130 9.55 -26.05 -1.61
C VAL A 130 9.96 -26.74 -2.92
N GLY A 131 10.42 -25.99 -3.91
CA GLY A 131 10.84 -26.51 -5.21
C GLY A 131 12.05 -27.44 -5.11
N LEU A 132 13.11 -26.99 -4.45
CA LEU A 132 14.33 -27.77 -4.23
C LEU A 132 14.06 -28.98 -3.32
N GLY A 133 13.20 -28.81 -2.31
CA GLY A 133 12.76 -29.86 -1.40
C GLY A 133 11.98 -30.96 -2.13
N LEU A 134 11.05 -30.59 -3.02
CA LEU A 134 10.26 -31.55 -3.79
C LEU A 134 11.13 -32.36 -4.75
N VAL A 135 12.08 -31.71 -5.43
CA VAL A 135 13.00 -32.38 -6.37
C VAL A 135 13.97 -33.32 -5.64
N ASN A 136 14.41 -32.99 -4.42
CA ASN A 136 15.34 -33.81 -3.64
C ASN A 136 14.68 -34.64 -2.54
N LEU A 137 13.35 -34.78 -2.56
CA LEU A 137 12.61 -35.46 -1.48
C LEU A 137 13.05 -36.90 -1.27
N SER A 138 13.42 -37.61 -2.34
CA SER A 138 13.94 -38.98 -2.28
C SER A 138 15.29 -39.10 -1.57
N LYS A 139 16.08 -38.02 -1.49
CA LYS A 139 17.37 -37.98 -0.81
C LYS A 139 17.24 -37.63 0.67
N LEU A 140 16.07 -37.16 1.11
CA LEU A 140 15.86 -36.68 2.47
C LEU A 140 15.95 -37.79 3.55
N PRO A 141 15.36 -39.00 3.38
CA PRO A 141 15.49 -40.07 4.38
C PRO A 141 16.92 -40.46 4.77
N PRO A 142 17.88 -40.71 3.85
CA PRO A 142 19.25 -41.06 4.22
C PRO A 142 20.00 -39.91 4.93
N TYR A 143 19.69 -38.64 4.62
CA TYR A 143 20.25 -37.51 5.37
C TYR A 143 19.73 -37.44 6.79
N ILE A 144 18.42 -37.63 7.00
CA ILE A 144 17.85 -37.67 8.37
C ILE A 144 18.45 -38.84 9.15
N TYR A 145 18.63 -40.00 8.54
CA TYR A 145 19.32 -41.13 9.19
C TYR A 145 20.74 -40.77 9.62
N SER A 146 21.51 -40.11 8.75
CA SER A 146 22.88 -39.70 9.06
C SER A 146 22.94 -38.70 10.22
N VAL A 147 22.05 -37.71 10.23
CA VAL A 147 21.94 -36.72 11.31
C VAL A 147 21.47 -37.35 12.61
N ALA A 148 20.47 -38.26 12.55
CA ALA A 148 19.97 -39.00 13.70
C ALA A 148 21.04 -39.91 14.30
N THR A 149 21.88 -40.53 13.47
CA THR A 149 23.01 -41.36 13.91
C THR A 149 24.04 -40.50 14.65
N LEU A 150 24.40 -39.34 14.09
CA LEU A 150 25.34 -38.41 14.73
C LEU A 150 24.81 -37.87 16.07
N LEU A 151 23.51 -37.61 16.16
CA LEU A 151 22.86 -37.25 17.42
C LEU A 151 22.86 -38.43 18.41
N ALA A 152 22.49 -39.63 17.96
CA ALA A 152 22.45 -40.83 18.80
C ALA A 152 23.82 -41.12 19.43
N ASP A 153 24.90 -41.04 18.63
CA ASP A 153 26.28 -41.21 19.08
C ASP A 153 26.67 -40.21 20.18
N GLY A 154 26.13 -38.99 20.11
CA GLY A 154 26.40 -37.94 21.10
C GLY A 154 25.61 -38.03 22.41
N VAL A 155 24.53 -38.83 22.45
CA VAL A 155 23.53 -38.77 23.53
C VAL A 155 23.49 -40.03 24.42
N CYS A 156 23.80 -41.24 23.93
CA CYS A 156 24.01 -42.39 24.84
C CYS A 156 24.65 -43.62 24.16
N PHE A 157 25.47 -44.35 24.93
CA PHE A 157 26.28 -45.52 24.52
C PHE A 157 25.68 -46.90 24.86
N LYS A 158 24.44 -46.99 25.37
CA LYS A 158 23.92 -48.25 25.96
C LYS A 158 23.28 -49.20 24.94
N GLU A 159 22.39 -48.69 24.10
CA GLU A 159 21.75 -49.44 23.01
C GLU A 159 21.50 -48.51 21.82
N MET A 160 22.19 -48.76 20.70
CA MET A 160 22.13 -47.87 19.53
C MET A 160 20.71 -47.74 18.96
N GLY A 161 19.89 -48.80 19.05
CA GLY A 161 18.50 -48.77 18.57
C GLY A 161 17.62 -47.78 19.33
N THR A 162 17.75 -47.71 20.67
CA THR A 162 16.94 -46.79 21.48
C THR A 162 17.45 -45.35 21.38
N ALA A 163 18.75 -45.14 21.29
CA ALA A 163 19.36 -43.82 21.03
C ALA A 163 18.94 -43.24 19.68
N LEU A 164 18.91 -44.08 18.64
CA LEU A 164 18.49 -43.70 17.30
C LEU A 164 16.97 -43.38 17.24
N ALA A 165 16.14 -44.16 17.94
CA ALA A 165 14.71 -43.85 18.07
C ALA A 165 14.47 -42.52 18.79
N PHE A 166 15.22 -42.25 19.87
CA PHE A 166 15.18 -40.98 20.58
C PHE A 166 15.61 -39.82 19.67
N ALA A 167 16.71 -39.97 18.93
CA ALA A 167 17.21 -38.96 18.00
C ALA A 167 16.18 -38.61 16.91
N TYR A 168 15.53 -39.61 16.31
CA TYR A 168 14.44 -39.38 15.35
C TYR A 168 13.26 -38.64 15.97
N GLY A 169 12.81 -39.07 17.15
CA GLY A 169 11.71 -38.43 17.87
C GLY A 169 12.02 -36.96 18.15
N LEU A 170 13.22 -36.67 18.64
CA LEU A 170 13.69 -35.32 18.94
C LEU A 170 13.73 -34.45 17.66
N LEU A 171 14.42 -34.91 16.60
CA LEU A 171 14.57 -34.16 15.36
C LEU A 171 13.21 -33.81 14.73
N ILE A 172 12.31 -34.79 14.62
CA ILE A 172 11.01 -34.59 13.99
C ILE A 172 10.11 -33.72 14.88
N CYS A 173 10.00 -34.05 16.17
CA CYS A 173 9.12 -33.34 17.09
C CYS A 173 9.48 -31.86 17.20
N PHE A 174 10.77 -31.53 17.39
CA PHE A 174 11.20 -30.15 17.56
C PHE A 174 11.26 -29.37 16.25
N SER A 175 11.53 -30.02 15.11
CA SER A 175 11.47 -29.35 13.81
C SER A 175 10.04 -28.94 13.48
N VAL A 176 9.08 -29.86 13.65
CA VAL A 176 7.66 -29.61 13.37
C VAL A 176 7.08 -28.61 14.37
N SER A 177 7.41 -28.76 15.66
CA SER A 177 6.94 -27.84 16.70
C SER A 177 7.50 -26.43 16.51
N GLY A 178 8.80 -26.30 16.24
CA GLY A 178 9.42 -25.00 15.93
C GLY A 178 8.80 -24.36 14.69
N PHE A 179 8.61 -25.14 13.61
CA PHE A 179 7.92 -24.67 12.40
C PHE A 179 6.51 -24.16 12.69
N LEU A 180 5.70 -24.96 13.38
CA LEU A 180 4.32 -24.60 13.66
C LEU A 180 4.22 -23.38 14.58
N PHE A 181 5.10 -23.29 15.59
CA PHE A 181 5.19 -22.12 16.47
C PHE A 181 5.56 -20.86 15.69
N GLY A 182 6.65 -20.90 14.91
CA GLY A 182 7.08 -19.77 14.08
C GLY A 182 6.01 -19.33 13.09
N TYR A 183 5.35 -20.30 12.44
CA TYR A 183 4.26 -20.04 11.52
C TYR A 183 3.05 -19.38 12.19
N LEU A 184 2.56 -19.94 13.31
CA LEU A 184 1.38 -19.43 14.01
C LEU A 184 1.64 -18.06 14.62
N VAL A 185 2.79 -17.86 15.28
CA VAL A 185 3.15 -16.57 15.86
C VAL A 185 3.24 -15.51 14.78
N THR A 186 3.92 -15.80 13.68
CA THR A 186 4.04 -14.86 12.56
C THR A 186 2.67 -14.54 11.98
N ARG A 187 1.85 -15.55 11.72
CA ARG A 187 0.53 -15.34 11.13
C ARG A 187 -0.44 -14.61 12.05
N LEU A 188 -0.35 -14.82 13.37
CA LEU A 188 -1.21 -14.14 14.35
C LEU A 188 -0.71 -12.73 14.71
N PHE A 189 0.61 -12.53 14.78
CA PHE A 189 1.18 -11.24 15.17
C PHE A 189 1.37 -10.30 13.98
N LEU A 190 2.00 -10.75 12.89
CA LEU A 190 2.36 -9.90 11.75
C LEU A 190 1.12 -9.42 11.00
N THR A 191 0.09 -10.27 10.86
CA THR A 191 -1.20 -9.89 10.26
C THR A 191 -1.89 -8.77 11.06
N ASN A 192 -1.86 -8.85 12.40
CA ASN A 192 -2.45 -7.84 13.27
C ASN A 192 -1.59 -6.56 13.34
N ALA A 193 -0.26 -6.70 13.32
CA ALA A 193 0.67 -5.58 13.34
C ALA A 193 0.57 -4.75 12.04
N PHE A 194 0.46 -5.41 10.88
CA PHE A 194 0.26 -4.74 9.60
C PHE A 194 -1.09 -4.04 9.52
N SER A 195 -2.18 -4.71 9.91
CA SER A 195 -3.50 -4.07 9.96
C SER A 195 -3.52 -2.84 10.88
N LYS A 196 -2.73 -2.84 11.95
CA LYS A 196 -2.66 -1.70 12.90
C LYS A 196 -1.82 -0.55 12.33
N ALA A 197 -0.67 -0.85 11.74
CA ALA A 197 0.17 0.15 11.09
C ALA A 197 -0.58 0.86 9.96
N ASP A 198 -1.36 0.10 9.17
CA ASP A 198 -2.19 0.63 8.10
C ASP A 198 -3.30 1.53 8.63
N GLN A 199 -4.01 1.11 9.70
CA GLN A 199 -5.07 1.92 10.31
C GLN A 199 -4.55 3.22 10.95
N GLU A 200 -3.39 3.18 11.61
CA GLU A 200 -2.79 4.37 12.23
C GLU A 200 -2.26 5.35 11.17
N ALA A 201 -1.72 4.85 10.05
CA ALA A 201 -1.33 5.67 8.91
C ALA A 201 -2.54 6.34 8.24
N ILE A 202 -3.61 5.58 7.98
CA ILE A 202 -4.87 6.11 7.41
C ILE A 202 -5.48 7.16 8.34
N LYS A 203 -5.49 6.91 9.65
CA LYS A 203 -6.02 7.85 10.64
C LYS A 203 -5.25 9.17 10.65
N LYS A 204 -3.91 9.13 10.59
CA LYS A 204 -3.08 10.34 10.51
C LYS A 204 -3.34 11.15 9.24
N VAL A 205 -3.45 10.49 8.08
CA VAL A 205 -3.76 11.16 6.81
C VAL A 205 -5.14 11.82 6.86
N ILE A 206 -6.14 11.15 7.46
CA ILE A 206 -7.48 11.72 7.64
C ILE A 206 -7.46 12.90 8.62
N GLU A 207 -6.73 12.80 9.74
CA GLU A 207 -6.60 13.89 10.71
C GLU A 207 -5.89 15.12 10.12
N GLU A 208 -4.87 14.92 9.28
CA GLU A 208 -4.17 15.98 8.55
C GLU A 208 -5.06 16.62 7.48
N ALA A 209 -5.83 15.82 6.72
CA ALA A 209 -6.74 16.33 5.70
C ALA A 209 -7.94 17.10 6.30
N VAL A 210 -8.49 16.60 7.42
CA VAL A 210 -9.59 17.26 8.14
C VAL A 210 -9.08 18.52 8.86
N GLY A 211 -7.90 18.48 9.48
CA GLY A 211 -7.27 19.65 10.10
C GLY A 211 -6.98 20.77 9.09
N GLY A 212 -6.47 20.41 7.90
CA GLY A 212 -6.25 21.35 6.81
C GLY A 212 -7.53 21.99 6.29
N GLN A 213 -8.62 21.23 6.13
CA GLN A 213 -9.91 21.78 5.70
C GLN A 213 -10.55 22.69 6.76
N VAL A 214 -10.43 22.35 8.05
CA VAL A 214 -10.92 23.19 9.15
C VAL A 214 -10.15 24.51 9.23
N ALA A 215 -8.83 24.48 9.00
CA ALA A 215 -8.01 25.69 8.96
C ALA A 215 -8.42 26.62 7.82
N ILE A 216 -8.58 26.09 6.60
CA ILE A 216 -9.01 26.87 5.42
C ILE A 216 -10.40 27.48 5.61
N VAL A 217 -11.34 26.72 6.19
CA VAL A 217 -12.69 27.24 6.48
C VAL A 217 -12.64 28.33 7.57
N SER A 218 -11.82 28.17 8.60
CA SER A 218 -11.69 29.17 9.66
C SER A 218 -11.09 30.50 9.16
N GLU A 219 -10.13 30.41 8.25
CA GLU A 219 -9.46 31.57 7.64
C GLU A 219 -10.39 32.29 6.65
N GLY A 220 -11.18 31.52 5.88
CA GLY A 220 -12.25 32.07 5.04
C GLY A 220 -13.35 32.78 5.84
N VAL A 221 -13.75 32.25 7.00
CA VAL A 221 -14.73 32.89 7.89
C VAL A 221 -14.18 34.17 8.54
N ALA A 222 -12.90 34.19 8.90
CA ALA A 222 -12.26 35.40 9.43
C ALA A 222 -12.16 36.51 8.37
N SER A 223 -11.80 36.16 7.13
CA SER A 223 -11.74 37.08 6.00
C SER A 223 -13.13 37.65 5.66
N ALA A 224 -14.16 36.81 5.63
CA ALA A 224 -15.54 37.24 5.38
C ALA A 224 -16.07 38.20 6.47
N LYS A 225 -15.74 37.96 7.75
CA LYS A 225 -16.08 38.89 8.84
C LYS A 225 -15.38 40.24 8.71
N ALA A 226 -14.12 40.26 8.29
CA ALA A 226 -13.38 41.50 8.06
C ALA A 226 -13.95 42.32 6.88
N GLN A 227 -14.39 41.65 5.82
CA GLN A 227 -15.07 42.30 4.69
C GLN A 227 -16.43 42.87 5.10
N LEU A 228 -17.22 42.15 5.90
CA LEU A 228 -18.50 42.64 6.44
C LEU A 228 -18.33 43.90 7.30
N ALA A 229 -17.31 43.95 8.17
CA ALA A 229 -17.01 45.12 8.99
C ALA A 229 -16.63 46.36 8.14
N ASN A 230 -15.91 46.16 7.03
CA ASN A 230 -15.59 47.25 6.10
C ASN A 230 -16.81 47.76 5.30
N ILE A 231 -17.77 46.88 4.99
CA ILE A 231 -19.00 47.26 4.30
C ILE A 231 -19.90 48.08 5.24
N GLU A 232 -20.05 47.67 6.51
CA GLU A 232 -20.79 48.45 7.51
C GLU A 232 -20.18 49.84 7.74
N ASN A 233 -18.85 49.95 7.72
CA ASN A 233 -18.15 51.21 7.88
C ASN A 233 -18.25 52.13 6.64
N ASN A 234 -18.41 51.57 5.44
CA ASN A 234 -18.66 52.37 4.24
C ASN A 234 -20.12 52.84 4.14
N GLN A 235 -21.06 52.10 4.72
CA GLN A 235 -22.47 52.51 4.82
C GLN A 235 -22.69 53.66 5.80
N SER A 236 -21.91 53.75 6.89
CA SER A 236 -21.98 54.86 7.85
C SER A 236 -21.40 56.17 7.29
N ILE A 237 -20.49 56.09 6.34
CA ILE A 237 -19.91 57.25 5.65
C ILE A 237 -20.89 57.81 4.60
N LEU A 238 -21.61 56.93 3.89
CA LEU A 238 -22.60 57.34 2.90
C LEU A 238 -23.81 58.08 3.50
N SER A 239 -24.16 57.84 4.76
CA SER A 239 -25.24 58.54 5.46
C SER A 239 -24.85 59.91 6.02
N GLN A 240 -23.58 60.33 5.92
CA GLN A 240 -23.12 61.66 6.38
C GLN A 240 -22.86 62.69 5.26
N THR A 241 -22.89 62.30 3.98
CA THR A 241 -22.41 63.19 2.88
C THR A 241 -23.42 63.58 1.78
N LEU A 242 -24.72 63.31 1.90
CA LEU A 242 -25.71 63.90 1.00
C LEU A 242 -26.90 64.50 1.77
N PHE A 243 -27.05 65.82 1.61
CA PHE A 243 -28.05 66.74 2.16
C PHE A 243 -29.50 66.49 1.63
N PRO A 244 -30.45 67.43 1.81
CA PRO A 244 -31.47 67.57 2.86
C PRO A 244 -32.91 67.39 2.30
N GLU A 245 -33.93 67.71 3.12
CA GLU A 245 -35.40 67.73 2.87
C GLU A 245 -35.88 67.89 1.41
N ASP A 246 -36.83 67.04 0.98
CA ASP A 246 -38.23 67.45 0.72
C ASP A 246 -39.15 66.28 0.25
N GLU A 247 -40.36 66.30 0.80
CA GLU A 247 -41.68 66.03 0.21
C GLU A 247 -42.09 64.64 -0.38
N GLN A 248 -43.00 64.00 0.36
CA GLN A 248 -44.21 63.23 0.00
C GLN A 248 -44.24 62.20 -1.16
N ALA A 249 -44.78 61.03 -0.79
CA ALA A 249 -45.93 60.35 -1.40
C ALA A 249 -45.71 58.91 -1.90
N ASP A 250 -46.52 58.04 -1.31
CA ASP A 250 -47.32 56.97 -1.95
C ASP A 250 -46.77 55.53 -2.03
N GLY A 251 -47.70 54.59 -1.79
CA GLY A 251 -47.69 53.31 -2.53
C GLY A 251 -47.22 52.04 -1.83
N ASN A 252 -48.04 51.51 -0.92
CA ASN A 252 -48.51 50.12 -0.84
C ASN A 252 -47.69 48.91 -1.40
N ASN A 253 -47.56 47.92 -0.51
CA ASN A 253 -47.90 46.49 -0.66
C ASN A 253 -47.06 45.50 -1.52
N GLN A 254 -46.61 44.48 -0.79
CA GLN A 254 -46.83 43.03 -1.00
C GLN A 254 -46.29 42.32 -2.25
N GLN A 255 -45.31 41.45 -1.98
CA GLN A 255 -45.46 39.98 -1.99
C GLN A 255 -45.41 39.23 -3.35
N GLN A 256 -44.44 38.30 -3.40
CA GLN A 256 -44.40 37.03 -4.14
C GLN A 256 -44.38 37.05 -5.67
N ALA A 257 -43.31 36.49 -6.25
CA ALA A 257 -43.43 35.30 -7.08
C ALA A 257 -42.06 34.65 -7.28
N GLU A 258 -41.97 33.37 -6.90
CA GLU A 258 -40.95 32.43 -7.33
C GLU A 258 -40.95 32.32 -8.86
N THR A 259 -39.77 32.28 -9.47
CA THR A 259 -39.59 31.64 -10.78
C THR A 259 -38.33 30.80 -10.75
N THR A 260 -38.58 29.50 -10.67
CA THR A 260 -37.68 28.40 -10.97
C THR A 260 -37.08 28.58 -12.37
N SER A 261 -35.75 28.61 -12.46
CA SER A 261 -35.04 28.33 -13.72
C SER A 261 -33.89 27.37 -13.47
N SER A 262 -34.04 26.18 -14.04
CA SER A 262 -33.08 25.10 -14.12
C SER A 262 -31.78 25.57 -14.79
N PRO A 263 -30.58 25.13 -14.37
CA PRO A 263 -29.37 25.44 -15.10
C PRO A 263 -29.22 24.49 -16.29
N THR A 264 -29.55 25.02 -17.48
CA THR A 264 -29.20 24.46 -18.78
C THR A 264 -27.68 24.30 -18.86
N THR A 265 -27.20 23.07 -19.05
CA THR A 265 -25.78 22.73 -19.20
C THR A 265 -25.28 23.19 -20.56
N ASN A 266 -24.60 24.33 -20.59
CA ASN A 266 -24.01 24.92 -21.78
C ASN A 266 -22.68 24.19 -22.14
N PRO A 267 -22.41 23.85 -23.42
CA PRO A 267 -21.17 23.17 -23.84
C PRO A 267 -19.88 23.97 -23.54
N GLU A 268 -19.98 25.30 -23.42
CA GLU A 268 -18.85 26.19 -23.15
C GLU A 268 -18.30 26.04 -21.72
N THR A 269 -19.12 25.65 -20.74
CA THR A 269 -18.69 25.47 -19.35
C THR A 269 -17.83 24.21 -19.16
N PHE A 270 -17.90 23.24 -20.09
CA PHE A 270 -17.07 22.03 -20.07
C PHE A 270 -15.65 22.28 -20.60
N GLY A 271 -15.48 23.12 -21.62
CA GLY A 271 -14.17 23.48 -22.16
C GLY A 271 -13.29 24.20 -21.14
N LEU A 272 -13.85 25.21 -20.46
CA LEU A 272 -13.16 25.99 -19.43
C LEU A 272 -12.69 25.14 -18.23
N LYS A 273 -13.53 24.20 -17.77
CA LYS A 273 -13.17 23.29 -16.67
C LYS A 273 -12.05 22.31 -17.06
N LYS A 274 -12.01 21.88 -18.32
CA LYS A 274 -10.98 20.97 -18.84
C LYS A 274 -9.62 21.68 -18.95
N GLU A 275 -9.60 22.89 -19.49
CA GLU A 275 -8.38 23.70 -19.60
C GLU A 275 -7.80 24.08 -18.23
N GLU A 276 -8.67 24.42 -17.26
CA GLU A 276 -8.26 24.68 -15.88
C GLU A 276 -7.66 23.43 -15.22
N ALA A 277 -8.29 22.26 -15.41
CA ALA A 277 -7.78 21.00 -14.88
C ALA A 277 -6.43 20.61 -15.51
N LEU A 278 -6.26 20.79 -16.81
CA LEU A 278 -4.98 20.56 -17.50
C LEU A 278 -3.88 21.52 -17.02
N SER A 279 -4.20 22.80 -16.86
CA SER A 279 -3.27 23.81 -16.32
C SER A 279 -2.84 23.47 -14.89
N ARG A 280 -3.78 22.99 -14.07
CA ARG A 280 -3.49 22.56 -12.71
C ARG A 280 -2.64 21.30 -12.66
N LEU A 281 -2.88 20.34 -13.56
CA LEU A 281 -2.05 19.14 -13.71
C LEU A 281 -0.63 19.49 -14.16
N LEU A 282 -0.47 20.41 -15.11
CA LEU A 282 0.84 20.90 -15.55
C LEU A 282 1.63 21.50 -14.39
N LYS A 283 0.98 22.31 -13.53
CA LYS A 283 1.61 22.84 -12.32
C LYS A 283 2.07 21.72 -11.37
N MET A 284 1.27 20.67 -11.17
CA MET A 284 1.70 19.52 -10.35
C MET A 284 2.89 18.78 -10.96
N ALA A 285 2.96 18.70 -12.29
CA ALA A 285 4.09 18.12 -13.00
C ALA A 285 5.36 18.94 -12.81
N ASP A 286 5.28 20.27 -12.85
CA ASP A 286 6.41 21.15 -12.55
C ASP A 286 6.86 21.01 -11.09
N ASP A 287 5.92 21.01 -10.14
CA ASP A 287 6.19 20.79 -8.73
C ASP A 287 6.87 19.43 -8.49
N TYR A 288 6.48 18.38 -9.24
CA TYR A 288 7.13 17.07 -9.17
C TYR A 288 8.61 17.10 -9.57
N LEU A 289 8.95 17.88 -10.60
CA LEU A 289 10.31 17.98 -11.12
C LEU A 289 11.25 18.75 -10.17
N THR A 290 10.69 19.61 -9.31
CA THR A 290 11.46 20.37 -8.30
C THR A 290 11.68 19.63 -6.99
N ILE A 291 11.01 18.48 -6.75
CA ILE A 291 11.21 17.66 -5.55
C ILE A 291 12.68 17.25 -5.43
N SER A 292 13.31 17.72 -4.34
CA SER A 292 14.70 17.45 -3.96
C SER A 292 14.81 17.31 -2.44
N ASP A 293 15.49 16.27 -1.98
CA ASP A 293 15.77 15.94 -0.58
C ASP A 293 17.14 15.22 -0.52
N PRO A 294 18.02 15.54 0.44
CA PRO A 294 19.28 14.83 0.61
C PRO A 294 19.09 13.33 0.91
N ASP A 295 18.03 12.97 1.63
CA ASP A 295 17.70 11.58 1.91
C ASP A 295 17.08 10.91 0.68
N TRP A 296 17.70 9.83 0.21
CA TRP A 296 17.25 9.11 -0.97
C TRP A 296 15.85 8.51 -0.79
N ALA A 297 15.57 7.91 0.37
CA ALA A 297 14.30 7.24 0.62
C ALA A 297 13.16 8.25 0.71
N GLU A 298 13.41 9.39 1.37
CA GLU A 298 12.40 10.44 1.50
C GLU A 298 12.13 11.14 0.16
N ARG A 299 13.15 11.38 -0.69
CA ARG A 299 12.90 11.84 -2.07
C ARG A 299 12.00 10.89 -2.86
N VAL A 300 12.31 9.60 -2.81
CA VAL A 300 11.56 8.59 -3.56
C VAL A 300 10.12 8.57 -3.07
N ASN A 301 9.91 8.56 -1.75
CA ASN A 301 8.59 8.63 -1.13
C ASN A 301 7.79 9.87 -1.55
N GLN A 302 8.40 11.06 -1.52
CA GLN A 302 7.75 12.31 -1.95
C GLN A 302 7.41 12.30 -3.44
N LYS A 303 8.33 11.82 -4.28
CA LYS A 303 8.09 11.68 -5.72
C LYS A 303 6.96 10.69 -5.97
N ASP A 304 6.93 9.55 -5.31
CA ASP A 304 5.88 8.56 -5.49
C ASP A 304 4.51 9.07 -5.08
N LYS A 305 4.41 9.76 -3.93
CA LYS A 305 3.18 10.46 -3.51
C LYS A 305 2.73 11.50 -4.54
N SER A 306 3.67 12.29 -5.06
CA SER A 306 3.36 13.31 -6.05
C SER A 306 2.89 12.71 -7.38
N ALA A 307 3.55 11.66 -7.87
CA ALA A 307 3.14 10.92 -9.08
C ALA A 307 1.73 10.34 -8.96
N ASN A 308 1.43 9.68 -7.82
CA ASN A 308 0.12 9.09 -7.58
C ASN A 308 -0.98 10.16 -7.53
N ARG A 309 -0.73 11.29 -6.84
CA ARG A 309 -1.67 12.42 -6.80
C ARG A 309 -1.95 12.98 -8.20
N MET A 310 -0.93 13.09 -9.06
CA MET A 310 -1.12 13.55 -10.44
C MET A 310 -2.01 12.59 -11.24
N GLY A 311 -1.74 11.28 -11.15
CA GLY A 311 -2.55 10.27 -11.84
C GLY A 311 -4.01 10.26 -11.36
N GLU A 312 -4.23 10.27 -10.05
CA GLU A 312 -5.56 10.33 -9.44
C GLU A 312 -6.30 11.61 -9.81
N TYR A 313 -5.61 12.76 -9.78
CA TYR A 313 -6.20 14.03 -10.16
C TYR A 313 -6.65 14.02 -11.62
N ALA A 314 -5.80 13.51 -12.53
CA ALA A 314 -6.12 13.42 -13.94
C ALA A 314 -7.32 12.50 -14.21
N LEU A 315 -7.37 11.33 -13.56
CA LEU A 315 -8.50 10.40 -13.66
C LEU A 315 -9.79 11.00 -13.07
N LYS A 316 -9.71 11.67 -11.92
CA LYS A 316 -10.86 12.31 -11.26
C LYS A 316 -11.50 13.40 -12.11
N HIS A 317 -10.68 14.18 -12.83
CA HIS A 317 -11.15 15.25 -13.70
C HIS A 317 -11.38 14.80 -15.14
N SER A 318 -11.37 13.48 -15.40
CA SER A 318 -11.59 12.88 -16.73
C SER A 318 -10.68 13.45 -17.83
N ILE A 319 -9.45 13.80 -17.46
CA ILE A 319 -8.43 14.28 -18.39
C ILE A 319 -8.03 13.11 -19.31
N GLN A 320 -8.08 13.31 -20.62
CA GLN A 320 -7.72 12.27 -21.57
C GLN A 320 -6.20 12.16 -21.71
N LYS A 321 -5.72 10.93 -21.92
CA LYS A 321 -4.29 10.64 -22.12
C LYS A 321 -3.75 11.35 -23.37
N ASP A 322 -4.57 11.47 -24.42
CA ASP A 322 -4.22 12.17 -25.66
C ASP A 322 -4.02 13.67 -25.46
N ASP A 323 -4.82 14.31 -24.59
CA ASP A 323 -4.65 15.73 -24.27
C ASP A 323 -3.28 15.97 -23.61
N ILE A 324 -2.91 15.11 -22.65
CA ILE A 324 -1.61 15.16 -21.98
C ILE A 324 -0.48 14.90 -22.98
N ALA A 325 -0.64 13.91 -23.86
CA ALA A 325 0.36 13.57 -24.88
C ALA A 325 0.64 14.74 -25.82
N ASN A 326 -0.40 15.47 -26.25
CA ASN A 326 -0.25 16.66 -27.11
C ASN A 326 0.52 17.79 -26.42
N ILE A 327 0.25 18.00 -25.13
CA ILE A 327 0.98 18.99 -24.33
C ILE A 327 2.46 18.58 -24.20
N ILE A 328 2.74 17.31 -23.87
CA ILE A 328 4.12 16.79 -23.76
C ILE A 328 4.90 16.98 -25.07
N ARG A 329 4.27 16.73 -26.23
CA ARG A 329 4.93 16.95 -27.53
C ARG A 329 5.29 18.42 -27.77
N THR A 330 4.54 19.33 -27.18
CA THR A 330 4.73 20.78 -27.37
C THR A 330 5.77 21.35 -26.39
N ASN A 331 5.72 20.94 -25.12
CA ASN A 331 6.53 21.54 -24.05
C ASN A 331 7.66 20.65 -23.52
N GLY A 332 7.70 19.36 -23.89
CA GLY A 332 8.71 18.41 -23.43
C GLY A 332 8.67 18.15 -21.91
N ASN A 333 7.56 18.44 -21.23
CA ASN A 333 7.50 18.35 -19.77
C ASN A 333 7.51 16.88 -19.31
N GLU A 334 8.66 16.43 -18.81
CA GLU A 334 8.82 15.07 -18.31
C GLU A 334 7.96 14.75 -17.07
N GLY A 335 7.53 15.76 -16.31
CA GLY A 335 6.59 15.59 -15.19
C GLY A 335 5.20 15.17 -15.68
N LEU A 336 4.77 15.64 -16.85
CA LEU A 336 3.52 15.17 -17.45
C LEU A 336 3.65 13.73 -17.97
N ILE A 337 4.85 13.30 -18.38
CA ILE A 337 5.11 11.89 -18.70
C ILE A 337 4.92 11.01 -17.46
N ILE A 338 5.29 11.50 -16.26
CA ILE A 338 5.00 10.79 -14.99
C ILE A 338 3.50 10.66 -14.77
N ALA A 339 2.74 11.75 -14.92
CA ALA A 339 1.29 11.73 -14.76
C ALA A 339 0.66 10.72 -15.72
N LEU A 340 1.04 10.77 -17.00
CA LEU A 340 0.57 9.85 -18.04
C LEU A 340 0.92 8.39 -17.73
N ALA A 341 2.19 8.10 -17.43
CA ALA A 341 2.64 6.75 -17.09
C ALA A 341 1.91 6.21 -15.84
N THR A 342 1.62 7.08 -14.87
CA THR A 342 0.86 6.72 -13.67
C THR A 342 -0.60 6.43 -14.00
N MET A 343 -1.23 7.23 -14.87
CA MET A 343 -2.59 6.95 -15.37
C MET A 343 -2.66 5.61 -16.10
N ILE A 344 -1.68 5.30 -16.95
CA ILE A 344 -1.57 4.02 -17.67
C ILE A 344 -1.41 2.87 -16.68
N ALA A 345 -0.56 3.02 -15.66
CA ALA A 345 -0.39 2.00 -14.64
C ALA A 345 -1.67 1.76 -13.81
N MET A 346 -2.46 2.81 -13.55
CA MET A 346 -3.73 2.73 -12.82
C MET A 346 -4.88 2.17 -13.67
N ARG A 347 -4.99 2.60 -14.93
CA ARG A 347 -6.05 2.21 -15.89
C ARG A 347 -5.44 1.96 -17.27
N PRO A 348 -4.88 0.75 -17.49
CA PRO A 348 -4.19 0.44 -18.73
C PRO A 348 -5.17 0.13 -19.87
N GLU A 349 -4.87 0.63 -21.05
CA GLU A 349 -5.65 0.46 -22.28
C GLU A 349 -4.76 0.01 -23.46
N ASN A 350 -5.35 -0.63 -24.47
CA ASN A 350 -4.62 -1.14 -25.64
C ASN A 350 -3.87 -0.04 -26.42
N ARG A 351 -4.40 1.20 -26.43
CA ARG A 351 -3.80 2.32 -27.16
C ARG A 351 -2.60 2.95 -26.45
N ASP A 352 -2.44 2.67 -25.15
CA ASP A 352 -1.43 3.31 -24.31
C ASP A 352 0.00 2.96 -24.73
N LEU A 353 0.21 1.77 -25.30
CA LEU A 353 1.53 1.33 -25.73
C LEU A 353 2.17 2.31 -26.72
N ASN A 354 1.41 2.74 -27.74
CA ASN A 354 1.92 3.63 -28.77
C ASN A 354 2.26 5.01 -28.20
N ILE A 355 1.40 5.54 -27.32
CA ILE A 355 1.63 6.82 -26.64
C ILE A 355 2.90 6.73 -25.77
N LEU A 356 3.04 5.64 -25.02
CA LEU A 356 4.18 5.43 -24.11
C LEU A 356 5.51 5.29 -24.86
N LEU A 357 5.52 4.54 -25.98
CA LEU A 357 6.73 4.36 -26.81
C LEU A 357 7.10 5.64 -27.56
N ASP A 358 6.13 6.44 -27.97
CA ASP A 358 6.35 7.74 -28.61
C ASP A 358 7.01 8.73 -27.64
N LEU A 359 6.34 8.99 -26.52
CA LEU A 359 6.78 9.99 -25.54
C LEU A 359 7.97 9.53 -24.71
N GLY A 360 8.12 8.23 -24.48
CA GLY A 360 9.25 7.67 -23.76
C GLY A 360 10.59 7.96 -24.42
N LYS A 361 10.63 8.18 -25.74
CA LYS A 361 11.87 8.55 -26.45
C LYS A 361 12.41 9.92 -26.03
N LEU A 362 11.56 10.78 -25.49
CA LEU A 362 11.91 12.14 -25.07
C LEU A 362 12.49 12.18 -23.65
N VAL A 363 12.53 11.06 -22.93
CA VAL A 363 12.85 11.01 -21.51
C VAL A 363 14.35 11.00 -21.24
N SER A 364 14.83 12.04 -20.57
CA SER A 364 16.21 12.13 -20.09
C SER A 364 16.39 11.65 -18.65
N ARG A 365 15.43 11.92 -17.75
CA ARG A 365 15.60 11.70 -16.29
C ARG A 365 15.39 10.24 -15.89
N LEU A 366 16.27 9.70 -15.04
CA LEU A 366 16.25 8.30 -14.60
C LEU A 366 14.91 7.86 -13.98
N HIS A 367 14.36 8.66 -13.06
CA HIS A 367 13.11 8.32 -12.40
C HIS A 367 11.90 8.34 -13.35
N VAL A 368 11.95 9.15 -14.40
CA VAL A 368 10.91 9.18 -15.44
C VAL A 368 11.02 7.94 -16.32
N ARG A 369 12.25 7.53 -16.69
CA ARG A 369 12.49 6.25 -17.38
C ARG A 369 11.95 5.07 -16.58
N TYR A 370 12.21 5.06 -15.26
CA TYR A 370 11.69 4.05 -14.35
C TYR A 370 10.16 3.97 -14.40
N ARG A 371 9.46 5.11 -14.29
CA ARG A 371 8.00 5.16 -14.33
C ARG A 371 7.41 4.73 -15.68
N VAL A 372 8.08 5.06 -16.78
CA VAL A 372 7.71 4.57 -18.11
C VAL A 372 7.83 3.04 -18.16
N LEU A 373 8.89 2.45 -17.61
CA LEU A 373 9.05 0.99 -17.56
C LEU A 373 8.02 0.31 -16.67
N VAL A 374 7.60 0.94 -15.58
CA VAL A 374 6.49 0.45 -14.73
C VAL A 374 5.19 0.39 -15.53
N ALA A 375 4.84 1.47 -16.24
CA ALA A 375 3.64 1.49 -17.09
C ALA A 375 3.69 0.42 -18.19
N LEU A 376 4.84 0.25 -18.83
CA LEU A 376 5.07 -0.78 -19.84
C LEU A 376 4.95 -2.21 -19.26
N GLY A 377 5.52 -2.45 -18.09
CA GLY A 377 5.39 -3.71 -17.36
C GLY A 377 3.94 -4.01 -16.99
N THR A 378 3.16 -2.99 -16.60
CA THR A 378 1.72 -3.13 -16.36
C THR A 378 0.99 -3.55 -17.63
N LEU A 379 1.25 -2.91 -18.77
CA LEU A 379 0.65 -3.29 -20.06
C LEU A 379 0.98 -4.75 -20.43
N ALA A 380 2.24 -5.17 -20.23
CA ALA A 380 2.68 -6.55 -20.46
C ALA A 380 1.93 -7.53 -19.56
N SER A 381 1.89 -7.25 -18.25
CA SER A 381 1.23 -8.11 -17.26
C SER A 381 -0.28 -8.29 -17.52
N LYS A 382 -0.92 -7.27 -18.09
CA LYS A 382 -2.35 -7.26 -18.44
C LYS A 382 -2.62 -7.84 -19.83
N LYS A 383 -1.59 -8.27 -20.56
CA LYS A 383 -1.69 -8.80 -21.94
C LYS A 383 -2.30 -7.80 -22.92
N LEU A 384 -2.02 -6.51 -22.72
CA LEU A 384 -2.48 -5.41 -23.58
C LEU A 384 -1.43 -5.00 -24.62
N ILE A 385 -0.38 -5.81 -24.78
CA ILE A 385 0.68 -5.61 -25.77
C ILE A 385 0.36 -6.46 -27.01
N PRO A 386 0.29 -5.87 -28.21
CA PRO A 386 0.18 -6.61 -29.47
C PRO A 386 1.40 -7.53 -29.74
N LEU A 387 1.15 -8.72 -30.29
CA LEU A 387 2.18 -9.75 -30.54
C LEU A 387 3.29 -9.29 -31.50
N ASP A 388 2.95 -8.44 -32.47
CA ASP A 388 3.87 -7.88 -33.46
C ASP A 388 4.82 -6.80 -32.87
N SER A 389 4.49 -6.24 -31.71
CA SER A 389 5.20 -5.10 -31.13
C SER A 389 6.40 -5.51 -30.26
N LYS A 390 6.64 -6.81 -30.04
CA LYS A 390 7.68 -7.36 -29.16
C LYS A 390 9.08 -6.79 -29.42
N ASN A 391 9.53 -6.85 -30.67
CA ASN A 391 10.88 -6.40 -31.05
C ASN A 391 11.05 -4.87 -30.88
N HIS A 392 10.00 -4.12 -31.19
CA HIS A 392 10.00 -2.67 -31.03
C HIS A 392 10.14 -2.29 -29.55
N ILE A 393 9.43 -2.98 -28.66
CA ILE A 393 9.49 -2.75 -27.22
C ILE A 393 10.86 -3.10 -26.64
N LEU A 394 11.43 -4.25 -27.03
CA LEU A 394 12.76 -4.65 -26.56
C LEU A 394 13.84 -3.65 -27.01
N THR A 395 13.76 -3.16 -28.25
CA THR A 395 14.66 -2.11 -28.76
C THR A 395 14.48 -0.81 -27.99
N PHE A 396 13.24 -0.45 -27.64
CA PHE A 396 12.95 0.72 -26.82
C PHE A 396 13.56 0.60 -25.41
N ILE A 397 13.33 -0.51 -24.72
CA ILE A 397 13.87 -0.76 -23.37
C ILE A 397 15.41 -0.71 -23.37
N GLN A 398 16.06 -1.22 -24.42
CA GLN A 398 17.52 -1.18 -24.54
C GLN A 398 18.09 0.25 -24.49
N LYS A 399 17.37 1.25 -25.02
CA LYS A 399 17.83 2.66 -24.97
C LYS A 399 17.94 3.19 -23.54
N TYR A 400 17.17 2.65 -22.61
CA TYR A 400 17.21 3.07 -21.21
C TYR A 400 18.37 2.47 -20.42
N LYS A 401 19.11 1.49 -20.96
CA LYS A 401 20.30 0.92 -20.29
C LYS A 401 21.44 1.93 -20.18
N ALA A 402 21.55 2.85 -21.14
CA ALA A 402 22.60 3.86 -21.15
C ALA A 402 22.40 4.86 -19.98
N GLY A 403 23.35 4.85 -19.04
CA GLY A 403 23.32 5.71 -17.85
C GLY A 403 22.38 5.24 -16.74
N ALA A 404 21.88 4.01 -16.80
CA ALA A 404 20.99 3.46 -15.78
C ALA A 404 21.72 3.18 -14.45
N ASP A 405 21.06 3.52 -13.34
CA ASP A 405 21.48 3.09 -12.00
C ASP A 405 21.04 1.64 -11.73
N THR A 406 21.46 1.09 -10.59
CA THR A 406 21.16 -0.31 -10.21
C THR A 406 19.65 -0.60 -10.21
N SER A 407 18.85 0.32 -9.66
CA SER A 407 17.39 0.17 -9.59
C SER A 407 16.72 0.21 -10.96
N LEU A 408 17.16 1.11 -11.85
CA LEU A 408 16.66 1.17 -13.22
C LEU A 408 17.08 -0.05 -14.04
N MET A 409 18.30 -0.56 -13.83
CA MET A 409 18.75 -1.81 -14.47
C MET A 409 17.92 -3.02 -14.04
N GLU A 410 17.58 -3.12 -12.77
CA GLU A 410 16.68 -4.17 -12.26
C GLU A 410 15.30 -4.06 -12.89
N MET A 411 14.72 -2.85 -12.94
CA MET A 411 13.44 -2.62 -13.59
C MET A 411 13.48 -2.95 -15.09
N ILE A 412 14.56 -2.61 -15.80
CA ILE A 412 14.76 -2.98 -17.20
C ILE A 412 14.71 -4.50 -17.39
N ASN A 413 15.40 -5.26 -16.54
CA ASN A 413 15.42 -6.72 -16.62
C ASN A 413 14.05 -7.32 -16.33
N ASN A 414 13.36 -6.81 -15.30
CA ASN A 414 12.01 -7.24 -14.92
C ASN A 414 11.00 -6.99 -16.05
N THR A 415 10.96 -5.77 -16.60
CA THR A 415 10.08 -5.43 -17.72
C THR A 415 10.42 -6.22 -18.97
N THR A 416 11.70 -6.48 -19.25
CA THR A 416 12.13 -7.34 -20.37
C THR A 416 11.58 -8.75 -20.23
N SER A 417 11.72 -9.36 -19.04
CA SER A 417 11.20 -10.70 -18.75
C SER A 417 9.67 -10.77 -18.87
N LEU A 418 8.96 -9.74 -18.39
CA LEU A 418 7.50 -9.65 -18.53
C LEU A 418 7.07 -9.58 -19.99
N VAL A 419 7.71 -8.72 -20.80
CA VAL A 419 7.41 -8.61 -22.24
C VAL A 419 7.75 -9.90 -22.99
N GLN A 420 8.79 -10.62 -22.56
CA GLN A 420 9.17 -11.90 -23.14
C GLN A 420 8.20 -13.04 -22.81
N SER A 421 7.56 -13.00 -21.64
CA SER A 421 6.64 -14.04 -21.13
C SER A 421 5.16 -13.73 -21.37
N SER A 422 4.79 -12.47 -21.59
CA SER A 422 3.41 -12.07 -21.87
C SER A 422 2.97 -12.34 -23.31
N LEU A 423 3.92 -12.70 -24.19
CA LEU A 423 3.77 -12.98 -25.62
C LEU A 423 4.50 -14.27 -25.97
#